data_AF-A0A544TPF8-F1
#
_entry.id   AF-A0A544TPF8-F1
#
_cell.length_a   1.000
_cell.length_b   1.000
_cell.length_c   1.000
_cell.angle_alpha   90.00
_cell.angle_beta   90.00
_cell.angle_gamma   90.00
#
_symmetry.space_group_name_H-M   'P 1'
#
loop_
_entity.id
_entity.type
_entity.pdbx_description
1 polymer ?
#
loop_
_entity_poly.entity_id
_entity_poly.type
_entity_poly.pdbx_seq_one_letter_code
_entity_poly.pdbx_strand_id
1 'polypeptide(L)' 'MITRKDSKMEEKREIMIEDLVNKGIFKIDGRQLYQLNFYELMKEYTTEEEQ' A
#
# COMPACT_ATOMS: atom_id res chain seq x y z
N MET A 1 18.79 14.08 8.17
CA MET A 1 19.05 13.74 6.77
C MET A 1 17.91 12.84 6.32
N ILE A 2 17.03 13.29 5.42
CA ILE A 2 15.98 12.42 4.86
C ILE A 2 16.65 11.54 3.82
N THR A 3 16.75 10.26 4.10
CA THR A 3 17.33 9.25 3.21
C THR A 3 16.41 9.06 2.01
N ARG A 4 16.95 9.15 0.78
CA ARG A 4 16.19 8.98 -0.49
C ARG A 4 15.40 7.66 -0.60
N LYS A 5 15.66 6.68 0.27
CA LYS A 5 14.93 5.41 0.33
C LYS A 5 13.52 5.57 0.90
N ASP A 6 13.34 6.41 1.92
CA ASP A 6 12.04 6.64 2.55
C ASP A 6 11.02 7.22 1.55
N SER A 7 11.46 8.19 0.75
CA SER A 7 10.62 8.84 -0.26
C SER A 7 10.11 7.89 -1.34
N LYS A 8 10.90 6.89 -1.77
CA LYS A 8 10.46 5.87 -2.73
C LYS A 8 9.45 4.88 -2.14
N MET A 9 9.55 4.60 -0.84
CA MET A 9 8.60 3.71 -0.15
C MET A 9 7.27 4.41 0.09
N GLU A 10 7.28 5.70 0.43
CA GLU A 10 6.06 6.52 0.50
C GLU A 10 5.37 6.62 -0.85
N GLU A 11 6.11 6.89 -1.93
CA GLU A 11 5.53 7.00 -3.27
C GLU A 11 4.88 5.67 -3.72
N LYS A 12 5.55 4.53 -3.50
CA LYS A 12 4.95 3.22 -3.76
C LYS A 12 3.72 2.95 -2.89
N ARG A 13 3.74 3.40 -1.63
CA ARG A 13 2.59 3.25 -0.74
C ARG A 13 1.37 3.98 -1.29
N GLU A 14 1.54 5.21 -1.76
CA GLU A 14 0.43 5.98 -2.34
C GLU A 14 -0.13 5.32 -3.60
N ILE A 15 0.73 4.85 -4.51
CA ILE A 15 0.32 4.11 -5.71
C ILE A 15 -0.52 2.88 -5.35
N MET A 16 -0.10 2.12 -4.34
CA MET A 16 -0.84 0.94 -3.90
C MET A 16 -2.19 1.27 -3.28
N ILE A 17 -2.26 2.35 -2.49
CA ILE A 17 -3.55 2.82 -1.93
C ILE A 17 -4.48 3.24 -3.08
N GLU A 18 -3.97 3.97 -4.06
CA GLU A 18 -4.75 4.40 -5.23
C GLU A 18 -5.28 3.21 -6.03
N ASP A 19 -4.46 2.19 -6.30
CA ASP A 19 -4.89 0.97 -7.00
C ASP A 19 -6.02 0.25 -6.24
N LEU A 20 -5.84 0.05 -4.93
CA LEU A 20 -6.84 -0.58 -4.08
C LEU A 20 -8.15 0.22 -4.04
N VAL A 21 -8.07 1.54 -3.94
CA VAL A 21 -9.25 2.43 -3.99
C VAL A 21 -9.95 2.34 -5.34
N ASN A 22 -9.21 2.31 -6.44
CA ASN A 22 -9.78 2.13 -7.79
C ASN A 22 -10.46 0.76 -7.96
N LYS A 23 -9.95 -0.28 -7.29
CA LYS A 23 -10.59 -1.60 -7.18
C LYS A 23 -11.81 -1.62 -6.25
N GLY A 24 -12.14 -0.50 -5.58
CA GLY A 24 -13.23 -0.39 -4.61
C GLY A 24 -12.90 -0.98 -3.23
N ILE A 25 -11.62 -1.26 -2.96
CA ILE A 25 -11.12 -1.72 -1.67
C ILE A 25 -10.71 -0.49 -0.87
N PHE A 26 -11.38 -0.23 0.25
CA PHE A 26 -11.08 0.90 1.13
C PHE A 26 -10.51 0.45 2.48
N LYS A 27 -10.58 -0.85 2.76
CA LYS A 27 -10.23 -1.46 4.04
C LYS A 27 -9.61 -2.83 3.82
N ILE A 28 -8.56 -3.14 4.57
CA ILE A 28 -7.95 -4.47 4.68
C ILE A 28 -8.01 -4.86 6.15
N ASP A 29 -8.43 -6.08 6.47
CA ASP A 29 -8.56 -6.57 7.85
C ASP A 29 -9.33 -5.62 8.78
N GLY A 30 -10.38 -4.97 8.25
CA GLY A 30 -11.20 -4.01 9.00
C GLY A 30 -10.54 -2.65 9.28
N ARG A 31 -9.31 -2.43 8.83
CA ARG A 31 -8.58 -1.16 8.96
C ARG A 31 -8.57 -0.41 7.63
N GLN A 32 -8.67 0.92 7.67
CA GLN A 32 -8.65 1.72 6.44
C GLN A 32 -7.26 1.72 5.80
N LEU A 33 -7.17 1.77 4.47
CA LEU A 33 -5.89 1.73 3.75
C LEU A 33 -4.89 2.80 4.20
N TYR A 34 -5.37 4.02 4.46
CA TYR A 34 -4.54 5.13 4.94
C TYR A 34 -3.96 4.90 6.34
N GLN A 35 -4.56 4.00 7.12
CA GLN A 35 -4.07 3.62 8.44
C GLN A 35 -3.01 2.51 8.38
N LEU A 36 -2.84 1.87 7.22
CA LEU A 36 -1.89 0.79 7.02
C LEU A 36 -0.52 1.34 6.63
N ASN A 37 0.52 0.65 7.10
CA ASN A 37 1.89 0.92 6.67
C ASN A 37 2.20 0.21 5.34
N PHE A 38 3.33 0.57 4.72
CA PHE A 38 3.74 0.03 3.43
C PHE A 38 3.82 -1.51 3.41
N TYR A 39 4.31 -2.15 4.47
CA TYR A 39 4.43 -3.61 4.52
C TYR A 39 3.07 -4.31 4.62
N GLU A 40 2.14 -3.75 5.38
CA GLU A 40 0.77 -4.28 5.48
C GLU A 40 0.04 -4.18 4.14
N LEU A 41 0.18 -3.03 3.45
CA LEU A 41 -0.36 -2.85 2.11
C LEU A 41 0.32 -3.81 1.11
N MET A 42 1.63 -4.01 1.21
CA MET A 42 2.38 -4.89 0.31
C MET A 42 2.00 -6.34 0.49
N LYS A 43 1.67 -6.78 1.70
CA LYS A 43 1.24 -8.16 1.92
C LYS A 43 -0.01 -8.51 1.11
N GLU A 44 -1.03 -7.67 1.15
CA GLU A 44 -2.22 -7.86 0.30
C GLU A 44 -1.88 -7.59 -1.17
N TYR A 45 -1.04 -6.58 -1.40
CA TYR A 45 -0.37 -6.18 -2.64
C TYR A 45 0.08 -7.37 -3.50
N THR A 46 1.06 -8.07 -2.93
CA THR A 46 1.87 -9.09 -3.60
C THR A 46 1.15 -10.42 -3.70
N THR A 47 0.07 -10.61 -2.94
CA THR A 47 -0.76 -11.83 -3.05
C THR A 47 -1.46 -11.90 -4.41
N GLU A 48 -1.57 -10.78 -5.16
CA GLU A 48 -2.08 -10.74 -6.53
C GLU A 48 -1.00 -10.95 -7.64
N GLU A 49 0.31 -10.88 -7.36
CA GLU A 49 1.36 -11.03 -8.39
C GLU A 49 1.86 -12.48 -8.59
N GLU A 50 1.31 -13.47 -7.87
CA GLU A 50 1.72 -14.88 -7.94
C GLU A 50 0.68 -15.82 -8.62
N GLN A 51 -0.24 -15.29 -9.44
CA GLN A 51 -1.21 -16.09 -10.21
C GLN A 51 -1.16 -15.80 -11.71
#